data_AF-S2F639-F1
#
_entry.id   AF-S2F639-F1
#
_cell.length_a   1.000
_cell.length_b   1.000
_cell.length_c   1.000
_cell.angle_alpha   90.00
_cell.angle_beta   90.00
_cell.angle_gamma   90.00
#
_symmetry.space_group_name_H-M   'P 1'
#
loop_
_entity.id
_entity.type
_entity.pdbx_description
1 polymer ?
#
loop_
_entity_poly.entity_id
_entity_poly.type
_entity_poly.pdbx_seq_one_letter_code
_entity_poly.pdbx_strand_id
1 'polypeptide(L)'
;MPELREFEQLLNDRGDALWVDDVMVVSPGDVNGSGAWMMERLATLEEAVNEHTGESVYIYTLENGKRYSEAELVKSARFEVQRVIYQR
;
A
#
# COMPACT_ATOMS: atom_id res chain seq x y z
N MET A 1 11.67 2.64 -4.48
CA MET A 1 11.11 1.98 -5.68
C MET A 1 10.75 3.05 -6.70
N PRO A 2 11.36 3.06 -7.90
CA PRO A 2 11.06 4.04 -8.94
C PRO A 2 9.57 4.07 -9.33
N GLU A 3 8.89 2.92 -9.27
CA GLU A 3 7.46 2.74 -9.58
C GLU A 3 6.55 3.52 -8.61
N LEU A 4 6.94 3.62 -7.34
CA LEU A 4 6.18 4.37 -6.34
C LEU A 4 6.24 5.89 -6.60
N ARG A 5 7.40 6.38 -7.07
CA ARG A 5 7.55 7.80 -7.39
C ARG A 5 6.67 8.21 -8.57
N GLU A 6 6.56 7.35 -9.58
CA GLU A 6 5.66 7.56 -10.72
C GLU A 6 4.19 7.56 -10.28
N PHE A 7 3.82 6.66 -9.36
CA PHE A 7 2.50 6.66 -8.76
C PHE A 7 2.22 7.96 -7.97
N GLU A 8 3.14 8.39 -7.10
CA GLU A 8 3.02 9.67 -6.39
C GLU A 8 2.88 10.85 -7.37
N GLN A 9 3.59 10.85 -8.49
CA GLN A 9 3.44 11.86 -9.53
C GLN A 9 2.04 11.82 -10.16
N LEU A 10 1.55 10.64 -10.55
CA LEU A 10 0.18 10.48 -11.07
C LEU A 10 -0.88 10.99 -10.07
N LEU A 11 -0.65 10.75 -8.77
CA LEU A 11 -1.52 11.25 -7.71
C LEU A 11 -1.45 12.77 -7.55
N ASN A 12 -0.33 13.42 -7.86
CA ASN A 12 -0.17 14.86 -7.75
C ASN A 12 -0.61 15.60 -9.02
N ASP A 13 -0.57 14.95 -10.18
CA ASP A 13 -1.00 15.50 -11.47
C ASP A 13 -2.54 15.54 -11.64
N ARG A 14 -3.27 15.13 -10.60
CA ARG A 14 -4.74 15.20 -10.55
C ARG A 14 -5.22 16.65 -10.65
N GLY A 15 -6.26 16.90 -11.45
CA GLY A 15 -6.87 18.21 -11.66
C GLY A 15 -8.26 18.09 -12.29
N ASP A 16 -8.84 19.19 -12.76
CA ASP A 16 -10.23 19.22 -13.24
C ASP A 16 -10.53 18.28 -14.44
N ALA A 17 -9.50 17.90 -15.20
CA ALA A 17 -9.62 17.02 -16.38
C ALA A 17 -9.10 15.59 -16.15
N LEU A 18 -8.44 15.32 -15.02
CA LEU A 18 -7.83 14.02 -14.72
C LEU A 18 -8.00 13.70 -13.24
N TRP A 19 -8.70 12.60 -12.95
CA TRP A 19 -8.85 12.08 -11.60
C TRP A 19 -8.57 10.58 -11.57
N VAL A 20 -8.19 10.09 -10.39
CA VAL A 20 -8.06 8.67 -10.10
C VAL A 20 -9.38 8.22 -9.48
N ASP A 21 -10.07 7.29 -10.13
CA ASP A 21 -11.36 6.76 -9.66
C ASP A 21 -11.18 5.69 -8.58
N ASP A 22 -10.36 4.68 -8.87
CA ASP A 22 -10.02 3.58 -7.97
C ASP A 22 -8.52 3.25 -8.10
N VAL A 23 -7.88 2.95 -6.97
CA VAL A 23 -6.55 2.32 -6.93
C VAL A 23 -6.73 0.89 -6.47
N MET A 24 -6.15 -0.05 -7.20
CA MET A 24 -6.32 -1.48 -6.97
C MET A 24 -4.98 -2.12 -6.60
N VAL A 25 -4.99 -3.00 -5.60
CA VAL A 25 -3.88 -3.92 -5.31
C VAL A 25 -4.14 -5.22 -6.07
N VAL A 26 -3.16 -5.63 -6.87
CA VAL A 26 -3.17 -6.91 -7.57
C VAL A 26 -2.20 -7.85 -6.87
N SER A 27 -2.72 -8.93 -6.32
CA SER A 27 -1.94 -9.84 -5.47
C SER A 27 -2.09 -11.30 -5.92
N PRO A 28 -1.01 -12.10 -5.88
CA PRO A 28 -1.08 -13.54 -6.14
C PRO A 28 -1.70 -14.30 -4.96
N GLY A 29 -2.11 -15.54 -5.22
CA GLY A 29 -2.88 -16.37 -4.29
C GLY A 29 -2.20 -16.71 -2.97
N ASP A 30 -0.87 -16.75 -2.98
CA ASP A 30 0.00 -16.95 -1.81
C ASP A 30 0.07 -15.71 -0.91
N VAL A 31 -0.01 -14.51 -1.47
CA VAL A 31 -0.08 -13.24 -0.72
C VAL A 31 -1.48 -12.98 -0.17
N ASN A 32 -2.52 -13.23 -0.97
CA ASN A 32 -3.90 -12.92 -0.58
C ASN A 32 -4.64 -14.07 0.13
N GLY A 33 -4.05 -15.28 0.16
CA GLY A 33 -4.59 -16.46 0.81
C GLY A 33 -5.74 -17.16 0.06
N SER A 34 -6.08 -16.74 -1.17
CA SER A 34 -7.19 -17.31 -1.95
C SER A 34 -6.77 -18.45 -2.90
N GLY A 35 -5.47 -18.64 -3.12
CA GLY A 35 -4.96 -19.58 -4.13
C GLY A 35 -5.13 -19.12 -5.58
N ALA A 36 -5.66 -17.91 -5.81
CA ALA A 36 -5.79 -17.30 -7.13
C ALA A 36 -5.35 -15.82 -7.10
N TRP A 37 -5.12 -15.24 -8.28
CA TRP A 37 -4.90 -13.80 -8.39
C TRP A 37 -6.16 -13.03 -8.02
N MET A 38 -5.99 -11.97 -7.22
CA MET A 38 -7.06 -11.07 -6.83
C MET A 38 -6.72 -9.63 -7.16
N MET A 39 -7.77 -8.84 -7.40
CA MET A 39 -7.70 -7.40 -7.55
C MET A 39 -8.64 -6.81 -6.50
N GLU A 40 -8.07 -6.13 -5.50
CA GLU A 40 -8.78 -5.61 -4.35
C GLU A 40 -8.59 -4.09 -4.25
N ARG A 41 -9.63 -3.35 -3.85
CA ARG A 41 -9.56 -1.89 -3.72
C ARG A 41 -8.65 -1.47 -2.57
N LEU A 42 -7.74 -0.56 -2.87
CA LEU A 42 -6.86 0.07 -1.90
C LEU A 42 -7.63 1.17 -1.15
N ALA A 43 -7.60 1.11 0.18
CA ALA A 43 -8.11 2.18 1.03
C ALA A 43 -6.98 3.16 1.40
N THR A 44 -5.83 2.65 1.84
CA THR A 44 -4.65 3.48 2.17
C THR A 44 -3.35 2.83 1.75
N LEU A 45 -2.39 3.66 1.34
CA LEU A 45 -0.97 3.31 1.21
C LEU A 45 -0.16 4.23 2.09
N GLU A 46 0.61 3.63 2.99
CA GLU A 46 1.41 4.34 3.99
C GLU A 46 2.87 3.91 3.88
N GLU A 47 3.77 4.88 4.06
CA GLU A 47 5.17 4.58 4.37
C GLU A 47 5.33 4.62 5.89
N ALA A 48 5.87 3.54 6.45
CA ALA A 48 6.08 3.39 7.87
C ALA A 48 7.50 2.89 8.14
N VAL A 49 7.97 3.10 9.37
CA VAL A 49 9.25 2.57 9.82
C VAL A 49 9.00 1.50 10.87
N ASN A 50 9.69 0.36 10.74
CA ASN A 50 9.71 -0.65 11.79
C ASN A 50 10.49 -0.11 13.00
N GLU A 51 9.83 0.04 14.15
CA GLU A 51 10.45 0.62 15.35
C GLU A 51 11.67 -0.18 15.86
N HIS A 52 11.75 -1.48 15.53
CA HIS A 52 12.82 -2.35 16.01
C HIS A 52 14.03 -2.37 15.07
N THR A 53 13.80 -2.40 13.75
CA THR A 53 14.88 -2.51 12.75
C THR A 53 15.26 -1.16 12.14
N GLY A 54 14.38 -0.15 12.24
CA GLY A 54 14.52 1.13 11.56
C GLY A 54 14.29 1.05 10.04
N GLU A 55 13.86 -0.10 9.52
CA GLU A 55 13.62 -0.29 8.09
C GLU A 55 12.31 0.37 7.66
N SER A 56 12.34 1.10 6.55
CA SER A 56 11.14 1.63 5.90
C SER A 56 10.39 0.49 5.20
N VAL A 57 9.08 0.47 5.37
CA VAL A 57 8.16 -0.48 4.77
C VAL A 57 6.94 0.24 4.21
N TYR A 58 6.36 -0.30 3.15
CA TYR A 58 5.07 0.14 2.66
C TYR A 58 3.96 -0.76 3.18
N ILE A 59 2.88 -0.13 3.62
CA ILE A 59 1.71 -0.80 4.19
C ILE A 59 0.50 -0.46 3.32
N TYR A 60 -0.11 -1.50 2.76
CA TYR A 60 -1.29 -1.43 1.92
C TYR A 60 -2.49 -1.89 2.73
N THR A 61 -3.44 -1.00 3.00
CA THR A 61 -4.70 -1.36 3.65
C THR A 61 -5.80 -1.38 2.61
N LEU A 62 -6.50 -2.50 2.48
CA LEU A 62 -7.63 -2.67 1.56
C LEU A 62 -8.93 -2.21 2.19
N GLU A 63 -9.95 -1.91 1.38
CA GLU A 63 -11.29 -1.51 1.86
C GLU A 63 -11.97 -2.56 2.74
N ASN A 64 -11.64 -3.84 2.56
CA ASN A 64 -12.13 -4.94 3.39
C ASN A 64 -11.35 -5.09 4.71
N GLY A 65 -10.40 -4.19 5.00
CA GLY A 65 -9.59 -4.18 6.22
C GLY A 65 -8.37 -5.11 6.18
N LYS A 66 -8.16 -5.89 5.11
CA LYS A 66 -6.91 -6.66 4.94
C LYS A 66 -5.74 -5.72 4.80
N ARG A 67 -4.58 -6.16 5.29
CA ARG A 67 -3.35 -5.38 5.27
C ARG A 67 -2.21 -6.21 4.69
N TYR A 68 -1.50 -5.64 3.73
CA TYR A 68 -0.28 -6.20 3.16
C TYR A 68 0.91 -5.31 3.50
N SER A 69 2.07 -5.93 3.69
CA SER A 69 3.34 -5.23 3.90
C SER A 69 4.44 -5.93 3.13
N GLU A 70 5.41 -5.17 2.63
CA GLU A 70 6.52 -5.70 1.83
C GLU A 70 7.51 -6.56 2.65
N ALA A 71 7.47 -6.46 3.97
CA ALA A 71 8.25 -7.31 4.86
C ALA A 71 7.34 -8.35 5.55
N GLU A 72 7.70 -9.63 5.44
CA GLU A 72 7.19 -10.73 6.28
C GLU A 72 7.54 -10.58 7.78
N LEU A 73 8.27 -9.52 8.15
CA LEU A 73 8.90 -9.44 9.45
C LEU A 73 7.96 -8.87 10.51
N VAL A 74 7.36 -9.85 11.18
CA VAL A 74 6.82 -9.85 12.54
C VAL A 74 5.38 -9.35 12.60
N LYS A 75 4.43 -10.30 12.71
CA LYS A 75 3.02 -10.05 13.07
C LYS A 75 2.83 -9.22 14.35
N SER A 76 3.90 -9.00 15.11
CA SER A 76 4.01 -8.19 16.32
C SER A 76 5.01 -7.02 16.21
N ALA A 77 5.53 -6.69 15.03
CA ALA A 77 6.32 -5.47 14.84
C ALA A 77 5.41 -4.25 15.04
N ARG A 78 5.94 -3.25 15.72
CA ARG A 78 5.34 -1.92 15.78
C ARG A 78 5.88 -1.11 14.63
N PHE A 79 4.96 -0.47 13.92
CA PHE A 79 5.27 0.41 12.80
C PHE A 79 4.81 1.81 13.16
N GLU A 80 5.70 2.77 12.98
CA GLU A 80 5.37 4.19 13.08
C GLU A 80 5.14 4.73 11.67
N VAL A 81 3.91 5.18 11.39
CA VAL A 81 3.55 5.77 10.10
C VAL A 81 4.29 7.10 9.96
N GLN A 82 5.10 7.22 8.91
CA GLN A 82 5.85 8.43 8.59
C GLN A 82 5.07 9.35 7.67
N ARG A 83 4.40 8.76 6.66
CA ARG A 83 3.53 9.52 5.74
C ARG A 83 2.46 8.66 5.09
N VAL A 84 1.35 9.29 4.75
CA VAL A 84 0.28 8.72 3.92
C VAL A 84 0.54 9.11 2.47
N ILE A 85 0.67 8.11 1.59
CA ILE A 85 0.92 8.31 0.15
C ILE A 85 -0.40 8.37 -0.62
N TYR A 86 -1.34 7.50 -0.26
CA TYR A 86 -2.67 7.46 -0.85
C TYR A 86 -3.71 7.20 0.23
N GLN A 87 -4.85 7.87 0.11
CA GLN A 87 -6.05 7.62 0.90
C GLN A 87 -7.26 7.92 0.01
N ARG A 88 -8.23 6.99 0.01
CA ARG A 88 -9.51 7.16 -0.66
C ARG A 88 -10.40 8.18 0.07
#